data_AF-B8JK07-F1
#
_entry.id   AF-B8JK07-F1
#
_cell.length_a   1.000
_cell.length_b   1.000
_cell.length_c   1.000
_cell.angle_alpha   90.00
_cell.angle_beta   90.00
_cell.angle_gamma   90.00
#
_symmetry.space_group_name_H-M   'P 1'
#
loop_
_entity.id
_entity.type
_entity.pdbx_description
1 polymer ?
#
loop_
_entity_poly.entity_id
_entity_poly.type
_entity_poly.pdbx_seq_one_letter_code
_entity_poly.pdbx_strand_id
1 'polypeptide(L)'
;MLQLCLSWLGMGSLTASPWHLLLLGGASWILARILAWIYAFYDNCSRLRCFPQPPKPSWFWGHLALAKWQCLASKGTSRLDMFEHISLMTLDSLQKCIFSVDSNCQESDSKYIAAILELSSLVVKRHRQPFLYLDLLYYLTADGRRFRKACDLVHNFTDAVIKERRSTLNTQGVEFLKAKAKTKTLDFIDVLLMAEDEHGKGLSNEDIRAEADTFMFGGHDTTTSALSWILYNLARHPEYQERCRQEVQELLRDRDSEEIEWDDLAQLPFLTMCIKESLRLHPPVLLISRCCTQDVLLPDGRAIPKGNICVISIFGVHHNPSVWPDPEVYNPFRFDPENPQKRSPLAFIPFSAGTRNCIGQTFAMSEIKVALALTLLRFRILPDDKEPRRKPELILRAEGGLWLRVEPLSAGAQ
;
A
#
# COMPACT_ATOMS: atom_id res chain seq x y z
N MET A 1 13.21 -3.91 -55.69
CA MET A 1 12.72 -2.64 -55.13
C MET A 1 11.19 -2.73 -55.17
N LEU A 2 10.54 -3.09 -54.06
CA LEU A 2 9.08 -3.26 -54.01
C LEU A 2 8.44 -1.89 -53.77
N GLN A 3 7.64 -1.44 -54.75
CA GLN A 3 6.98 -0.14 -54.75
C GLN A 3 5.59 -0.31 -54.13
N LEU A 4 5.43 0.08 -52.85
CA LEU A 4 4.14 0.15 -52.17
C LEU A 4 3.45 1.46 -52.56
N CYS A 5 2.34 1.37 -53.30
CA CYS A 5 1.55 2.53 -53.73
C CYS A 5 0.54 2.91 -52.63
N LEU A 6 0.83 3.97 -51.87
CA LEU A 6 -0.03 4.54 -50.81
C LEU A 6 -0.83 5.75 -51.32
N SER A 7 -1.45 5.63 -52.50
CA SER A 7 -2.18 6.74 -53.15
C SER A 7 -3.41 7.24 -52.37
N TRP A 8 -3.90 6.48 -51.39
CA TRP A 8 -5.06 6.83 -50.57
C TRP A 8 -4.77 7.82 -49.42
N LEU A 9 -3.51 8.17 -49.17
CA LEU A 9 -3.08 9.12 -48.13
C LEU A 9 -2.62 10.49 -48.68
N GLY A 10 -2.74 10.72 -49.98
CA GLY A 10 -2.39 12.03 -50.60
C GLY A 10 -0.89 12.38 -50.61
N MET A 11 0.00 11.43 -50.31
CA MET A 11 1.45 11.64 -50.37
C MET A 11 2.04 10.97 -51.61
N GLY A 12 2.78 11.75 -52.42
CA GLY A 12 3.52 11.25 -53.58
C GLY A 12 4.59 10.23 -53.20
N SER A 13 5.13 9.51 -54.20
CA SER A 13 6.08 8.41 -54.00
C SER A 13 7.34 8.87 -53.26
N LEU A 14 7.41 8.59 -51.96
CA LEU A 14 8.62 8.76 -51.16
C LEU A 14 9.36 7.42 -51.13
N THR A 15 10.61 7.43 -51.58
CA THR A 15 11.53 6.30 -51.43
C THR A 15 11.79 6.09 -49.93
N ALA A 16 11.13 5.10 -49.33
CA ALA A 16 11.34 4.76 -47.94
C ALA A 16 12.78 4.27 -47.74
N SER A 17 13.61 5.09 -47.11
CA SER A 17 14.96 4.71 -46.69
C SER A 17 14.89 3.53 -45.71
N PRO A 18 15.85 2.59 -45.72
CA PRO A 18 15.90 1.46 -44.77
C PRO A 18 15.79 1.90 -43.29
N TRP A 19 16.26 3.11 -42.96
CA TRP A 19 16.14 3.71 -41.63
C TRP A 19 14.70 4.01 -41.22
N HIS A 20 13.82 4.35 -42.16
CA HIS A 20 12.41 4.61 -41.88
C HIS A 20 11.65 3.31 -41.60
N LEU A 21 12.01 2.20 -42.26
CA LEU A 21 11.47 0.88 -41.99
C LEU A 21 11.92 0.34 -40.61
N LEU A 22 13.16 0.61 -40.22
CA LEU A 22 13.67 0.30 -38.88
C LEU A 22 12.97 1.12 -37.78
N LEU A 23 12.74 2.42 -38.02
CA LEU A 23 12.00 3.28 -37.10
C LEU A 23 10.52 2.86 -36.98
N LEU A 24 9.87 2.52 -38.09
CA LEU A 24 8.50 1.99 -38.11
C LEU A 24 8.40 0.63 -37.42
N GLY A 25 9.38 -0.26 -37.64
CA GLY A 25 9.47 -1.55 -36.95
C GLY A 25 9.68 -1.38 -35.44
N GLY A 26 10.59 -0.49 -35.04
CA GLY A 26 10.84 -0.17 -33.64
C GLY A 26 9.64 0.48 -32.95
N ALA A 27 9.00 1.46 -33.59
CA ALA A 27 7.79 2.11 -33.07
C ALA A 27 6.61 1.14 -32.97
N SER A 28 6.42 0.27 -33.97
CA SER A 28 5.36 -0.76 -33.94
C SER A 28 5.62 -1.81 -32.86
N TRP A 29 6.87 -2.21 -32.64
CA TRP A 29 7.26 -3.14 -31.58
C TRP A 29 7.05 -2.54 -30.17
N ILE A 30 7.40 -1.27 -29.99
CA ILE A 30 7.15 -0.53 -28.74
C ILE A 30 5.63 -0.42 -28.50
N LEU A 31 4.86 -0.03 -29.51
CA LEU A 31 3.41 0.09 -29.42
C LEU A 31 2.76 -1.27 -29.09
N ALA A 32 3.20 -2.35 -29.73
CA ALA A 32 2.73 -3.70 -29.43
C ALA A 32 3.03 -4.12 -27.98
N ARG A 33 4.21 -3.80 -27.45
CA ARG A 33 4.54 -4.08 -26.04
C ARG A 33 3.69 -3.24 -25.07
N ILE A 34 3.44 -1.97 -25.38
CA ILE A 34 2.59 -1.10 -24.56
C ILE A 34 1.15 -1.63 -24.56
N LEU A 35 0.62 -1.99 -25.74
CA LEU A 35 -0.74 -2.52 -25.87
C LEU A 35 -0.90 -3.88 -25.18
N ALA A 36 0.08 -4.78 -25.33
CA ALA A 36 0.07 -6.07 -24.63
C ALA A 36 0.13 -5.90 -23.11
N TRP A 37 0.94 -4.95 -22.62
CA TRP A 37 1.02 -4.65 -21.19
C TRP A 37 -0.28 -4.02 -20.66
N ILE A 38 -0.88 -3.08 -21.39
CA ILE A 38 -2.18 -2.48 -21.04
C ILE A 38 -3.29 -3.54 -21.04
N TYR A 39 -3.28 -4.46 -22.02
CA TYR A 39 -4.26 -5.53 -22.11
C TYR A 39 -4.10 -6.54 -20.98
N ALA A 40 -2.89 -7.03 -20.72
CA ALA A 40 -2.60 -7.92 -19.59
C ALA A 40 -2.98 -7.27 -18.25
N PHE A 41 -2.64 -6.00 -18.06
CA PHE A 41 -3.02 -5.25 -16.88
C PHE A 41 -4.54 -5.09 -16.74
N TYR A 42 -5.24 -4.78 -17.83
CA TYR A 42 -6.70 -4.67 -17.84
C TYR A 42 -7.37 -6.01 -17.54
N ASP A 43 -6.91 -7.09 -18.16
CA ASP A 43 -7.41 -8.44 -17.99
C ASP A 43 -7.20 -8.92 -16.55
N ASN A 44 -5.97 -8.80 -16.01
CA ASN A 44 -5.68 -9.08 -14.61
C ASN A 44 -6.56 -8.25 -13.66
N CYS A 45 -6.66 -6.93 -13.88
CA CYS A 45 -7.53 -6.07 -13.08
C CYS A 45 -9.01 -6.47 -13.18
N SER A 46 -9.46 -7.02 -14.31
CA SER A 46 -10.84 -7.47 -14.51
C SER A 46 -11.11 -8.79 -13.78
N ARG A 47 -10.14 -9.71 -13.78
CA ARG A 47 -10.14 -10.97 -13.02
C ARG A 47 -10.17 -10.72 -11.51
N LEU A 48 -9.56 -9.61 -11.07
CA LEU A 48 -9.50 -9.16 -9.69
C LEU A 48 -10.70 -8.32 -9.23
N ARG A 49 -11.75 -8.08 -10.04
CA ARG A 49 -12.93 -7.28 -9.61
C ARG A 49 -13.87 -7.99 -8.65
N CYS A 50 -13.68 -9.29 -8.43
CA CYS A 50 -14.54 -10.11 -7.58
C CYS A 50 -13.77 -10.54 -6.32
N PHE A 51 -13.31 -9.58 -5.52
CA PHE A 51 -12.80 -9.91 -4.19
C PHE A 51 -13.97 -10.17 -3.23
N PRO A 52 -14.16 -11.41 -2.74
CA PRO A 52 -14.97 -11.64 -1.56
C PRO A 52 -14.33 -10.94 -0.34
N GLN A 53 -15.16 -10.62 0.65
CA GLN A 53 -14.70 -10.04 1.92
C GLN A 53 -13.60 -10.89 2.57
N PRO A 54 -12.66 -10.27 3.31
CA PRO A 54 -11.59 -11.02 3.98
C PRO A 54 -12.17 -12.12 4.88
N PRO A 55 -11.51 -13.30 4.95
CA PRO A 55 -11.98 -14.43 5.73
C PRO A 55 -12.10 -14.11 7.24
N LYS A 56 -13.12 -14.69 7.87
CA LYS A 56 -13.49 -14.51 9.28
C LYS A 56 -12.59 -15.20 10.33
N PRO A 57 -11.76 -16.22 10.06
CA PRO A 57 -10.97 -16.85 11.11
C PRO A 57 -9.45 -16.82 10.85
N SER A 58 -8.77 -15.85 11.46
CA SER A 58 -7.41 -15.93 12.02
C SER A 58 -7.02 -14.53 12.48
N TRP A 59 -7.36 -14.27 13.73
CA TRP A 59 -7.28 -12.96 14.35
C TRP A 59 -5.85 -12.45 14.42
N PHE A 60 -5.71 -11.15 14.15
CA PHE A 60 -4.46 -10.41 14.04
C PHE A 60 -3.55 -10.66 15.25
N TRP A 61 -2.50 -11.46 15.08
CA TRP A 61 -1.49 -11.73 16.12
C TRP A 61 -0.52 -10.54 16.29
N GLY A 62 -1.07 -9.35 16.55
CA GLY A 62 -0.30 -8.18 17.01
C GLY A 62 0.42 -8.41 18.34
N HIS A 63 0.12 -9.51 19.04
CA HIS A 63 0.77 -9.90 20.30
C HIS A 63 2.29 -10.06 20.20
N LEU A 64 2.85 -10.49 19.07
CA LEU A 64 4.31 -10.71 18.97
C LEU A 64 5.09 -9.40 18.94
N ALA A 65 4.66 -8.43 18.13
CA ALA A 65 5.25 -7.08 18.10
C ALA A 65 5.14 -6.40 19.48
N LEU A 66 3.97 -6.51 20.12
CA LEU A 66 3.71 -5.92 21.43
C LEU A 66 4.55 -6.61 22.53
N ALA A 67 4.72 -7.93 22.48
CA ALA A 67 5.62 -8.66 23.39
C ALA A 67 7.10 -8.25 23.20
N LYS A 68 7.53 -8.02 21.95
CA LYS A 68 8.87 -7.50 21.64
C LYS A 68 9.06 -6.11 22.27
N TRP A 69 8.07 -5.23 22.15
CA TRP A 69 8.13 -3.89 22.77
C TRP A 69 8.13 -3.96 24.30
N GLN A 70 7.34 -4.84 24.90
CA GLN A 70 7.35 -5.09 26.35
C GLN A 70 8.74 -5.54 26.83
N CYS A 71 9.37 -6.45 26.09
CA CYS A 71 10.70 -6.98 26.39
C CYS A 71 11.80 -5.94 26.20
N LEU A 72 11.71 -5.08 25.18
CA LEU A 72 12.65 -3.99 24.96
C LEU A 72 12.52 -2.94 26.08
N ALA A 73 11.28 -2.57 26.44
CA ALA A 73 11.02 -1.61 27.50
C ALA A 73 11.49 -2.11 28.87
N SER A 74 11.28 -3.40 29.20
CA SER A 74 11.78 -3.98 30.45
C SER A 74 13.30 -4.05 30.53
N LYS A 75 13.98 -4.11 29.38
CA LYS A 75 15.45 -4.01 29.26
C LYS A 75 15.95 -2.55 29.24
N GLY A 76 15.08 -1.57 29.48
CA GLY A 76 15.43 -0.15 29.49
C GLY A 76 15.51 0.49 28.09
N THR A 77 15.16 -0.24 27.02
CA THR A 77 15.09 0.30 25.66
C THR A 77 13.66 0.77 25.37
N SER A 78 13.37 2.03 25.65
CA SER A 78 12.06 2.64 25.41
C SER A 78 11.98 3.47 24.11
N ARG A 79 13.12 3.80 23.49
CA ARG A 79 13.19 4.59 22.25
C ARG A 79 13.29 3.67 21.04
N LEU A 80 12.26 3.66 20.18
CA LEU A 80 12.10 2.72 19.07
C LEU A 80 11.85 3.47 17.75
N ASP A 81 12.37 2.95 16.63
CA ASP A 81 12.00 3.42 15.29
C ASP A 81 10.71 2.71 14.84
N MET A 82 9.63 3.47 14.74
CA MET A 82 8.32 2.94 14.36
C MET A 82 8.34 2.28 12.98
N PHE A 83 9.11 2.81 12.02
CA PHE A 83 9.16 2.21 10.69
C PHE A 83 9.76 0.81 10.71
N GLU A 84 10.80 0.57 11.51
CA GLU A 84 11.45 -0.74 11.61
C GLU A 84 10.50 -1.80 12.17
N HIS A 85 9.90 -1.51 13.33
CA HIS A 85 9.04 -2.47 14.02
C HIS A 85 7.71 -2.71 13.30
N ILE A 86 7.09 -1.65 12.79
CA ILE A 86 5.77 -1.74 12.16
C ILE A 86 5.87 -2.39 10.78
N SER A 87 6.97 -2.18 10.04
CA SER A 87 7.17 -2.84 8.73
C SER A 87 7.17 -4.36 8.85
N LEU A 88 7.79 -4.88 9.92
CA LEU A 88 7.84 -6.33 10.17
C LEU A 88 6.45 -6.86 10.56
N MET A 89 5.71 -6.13 11.40
CA MET A 89 4.37 -6.52 11.85
C MET A 89 3.38 -6.55 10.69
N THR A 90 3.35 -5.51 9.87
CA THR A 90 2.44 -5.43 8.71
C THR A 90 2.81 -6.44 7.64
N LEU A 91 4.10 -6.71 7.42
CA LEU A 91 4.53 -7.75 6.47
C LEU A 91 4.10 -9.15 6.94
N ASP A 92 4.33 -9.49 8.21
CA ASP A 92 3.94 -10.79 8.77
C ASP A 92 2.41 -10.98 8.74
N SER A 93 1.67 -9.94 9.14
CA SER A 93 0.20 -9.88 9.03
C SER A 93 -0.26 -10.13 7.59
N LEU A 94 0.31 -9.40 6.63
CA LEU A 94 -0.05 -9.51 5.22
C LEU A 94 0.23 -10.92 4.68
N GLN A 95 1.39 -11.50 5.00
CA GLN A 95 1.73 -12.85 4.57
C GLN A 95 0.75 -13.89 5.12
N LYS A 96 0.32 -13.74 6.38
CA LYS A 96 -0.67 -14.62 7.00
C LYS A 96 -2.06 -14.47 6.37
N CYS A 97 -2.56 -13.24 6.24
CA CYS A 97 -3.94 -12.98 5.82
C CYS A 97 -4.15 -13.10 4.30
N ILE A 98 -3.18 -12.71 3.49
CA ILE A 98 -3.32 -12.57 2.03
C ILE A 98 -2.60 -13.70 1.30
N PHE A 99 -1.48 -14.18 1.84
CA PHE A 99 -0.65 -15.22 1.22
C PHE A 99 -0.73 -16.58 1.94
N SER A 100 -1.49 -16.69 3.03
CA SER A 100 -1.64 -17.92 3.82
C SER A 100 -0.30 -18.58 4.20
N VAL A 101 0.73 -17.75 4.44
CA VAL A 101 2.08 -18.17 4.82
C VAL A 101 2.42 -17.57 6.18
N ASP A 102 2.90 -18.41 7.08
CA ASP A 102 3.39 -17.98 8.39
C ASP A 102 4.90 -17.75 8.34
N SER A 103 5.30 -16.49 8.22
CA SER A 103 6.70 -16.10 8.00
C SER A 103 7.52 -16.01 9.28
N ASN A 104 6.85 -15.74 10.42
CA ASN A 104 7.47 -15.30 11.67
C ASN A 104 8.55 -14.21 11.48
N CYS A 105 8.41 -13.35 10.47
CA CYS A 105 9.48 -12.42 10.08
C CYS A 105 9.72 -11.31 11.12
N GLN A 106 8.89 -11.17 12.13
CA GLN A 106 9.06 -10.19 13.22
C GLN A 106 10.26 -10.47 14.14
N GLU A 107 10.78 -11.71 14.12
CA GLU A 107 11.89 -12.15 14.97
C GLU A 107 13.27 -11.76 14.45
N SER A 108 13.40 -11.45 13.16
CA SER A 108 14.71 -11.20 12.52
C SER A 108 14.66 -10.13 11.44
N ASP A 109 15.83 -9.64 11.03
CA ASP A 109 15.94 -8.65 9.98
C ASP A 109 15.43 -9.19 8.63
N SER A 110 14.53 -8.45 8.00
CA SER A 110 13.97 -8.84 6.70
C SER A 110 14.78 -8.25 5.55
N LYS A 111 15.48 -9.13 4.80
CA LYS A 111 16.13 -8.76 3.53
C LYS A 111 15.15 -8.21 2.50
N TYR A 112 13.90 -8.66 2.55
CA TYR A 112 12.84 -8.17 1.68
C TYR A 112 12.52 -6.69 1.97
N ILE A 113 12.32 -6.32 3.24
CA ILE A 113 12.06 -4.92 3.63
C ILE A 113 13.23 -4.02 3.23
N ALA A 114 14.46 -4.46 3.48
CA ALA A 114 15.66 -3.72 3.06
C ALA A 114 15.72 -3.50 1.53
N ALA A 115 15.34 -4.52 0.73
CA ALA A 115 15.26 -4.40 -0.72
C ALA A 115 14.15 -3.44 -1.17
N ILE A 116 12.97 -3.46 -0.53
CA ILE A 116 11.88 -2.52 -0.80
C ILE A 116 12.27 -1.07 -0.50
N LEU A 117 12.98 -0.84 0.61
CA LEU A 117 13.55 0.47 0.95
C LEU A 117 14.53 0.95 -0.12
N GLU A 118 15.44 0.08 -0.56
CA GLU A 118 16.40 0.40 -1.62
C GLU A 118 15.70 0.71 -2.95
N LEU A 119 14.72 -0.11 -3.36
CA LEU A 119 13.93 0.13 -4.57
C LEU A 119 13.21 1.47 -4.51
N SER A 120 12.52 1.76 -3.40
CA SER A 120 11.82 3.03 -3.20
C SER A 120 12.74 4.24 -3.31
N SER A 121 13.91 4.19 -2.66
CA SER A 121 14.92 5.25 -2.76
C SER A 121 15.45 5.43 -4.19
N LEU A 122 15.73 4.32 -4.89
CA LEU A 122 16.27 4.34 -6.25
C LEU A 122 15.25 4.86 -7.26
N VAL A 123 13.96 4.50 -7.11
CA VAL A 123 12.89 5.01 -7.96
C VAL A 123 12.75 6.52 -7.80
N VAL A 124 12.73 7.03 -6.56
CA VAL A 124 12.65 8.49 -6.32
C VAL A 124 13.89 9.20 -6.85
N LYS A 125 15.08 8.62 -6.69
CA LYS A 125 16.33 9.17 -7.25
C LYS A 125 16.26 9.25 -8.78
N ARG A 126 15.79 8.18 -9.44
CA ARG A 126 15.61 8.12 -10.89
C ARG A 126 14.65 9.19 -11.40
N HIS A 127 13.53 9.44 -10.70
CA HIS A 127 12.57 10.50 -11.04
C HIS A 127 13.19 11.91 -11.06
N ARG A 128 14.27 12.16 -10.31
CA ARG A 128 14.99 13.44 -10.31
C ARG A 128 16.02 13.55 -11.42
N GLN A 129 16.21 12.51 -12.23
CA GLN A 129 17.25 12.42 -13.25
C GLN A 129 16.63 12.05 -14.61
N PRO A 130 16.05 13.03 -15.34
CA PRO A 130 15.34 12.77 -16.59
C PRO A 130 16.15 12.00 -17.65
N PHE A 131 17.48 12.22 -17.71
CA PHE A 131 18.38 11.52 -18.61
C PHE A 131 18.43 10.00 -18.37
N LEU A 132 18.10 9.55 -17.16
CA LEU A 132 18.06 8.14 -16.79
C LEU A 132 16.67 7.50 -16.99
N TYR A 133 15.73 8.18 -17.65
CA TYR A 133 14.44 7.57 -18.00
C TYR A 133 14.60 6.50 -19.09
N LEU A 134 15.66 6.58 -19.90
CA LEU A 134 16.04 5.52 -20.82
C LEU A 134 16.57 4.31 -20.03
N ASP A 135 15.83 3.21 -20.04
CA ASP A 135 16.17 1.97 -19.31
C ASP A 135 17.57 1.46 -19.64
N LEU A 136 17.96 1.50 -20.91
CA LEU A 136 19.30 1.08 -21.33
C LEU A 136 20.38 1.87 -20.58
N LEU A 137 20.28 3.20 -20.54
CA LEU A 137 21.24 4.05 -19.83
C LEU A 137 21.20 3.80 -18.33
N TYR A 138 20.00 3.69 -17.75
CA TYR A 138 19.82 3.48 -16.32
C TYR A 138 20.52 2.19 -15.86
N TYR A 139 20.28 1.07 -16.55
CA TYR A 139 20.87 -0.22 -16.16
C TYR A 139 22.39 -0.30 -16.34
N LEU A 140 23.00 0.61 -17.11
CA LEU A 140 24.46 0.74 -17.19
C LEU A 140 25.05 1.52 -16.00
N THR A 141 24.24 2.25 -15.22
CA THR A 141 24.69 2.95 -14.02
C THR A 141 24.85 2.02 -12.81
N ALA A 142 25.56 2.49 -11.78
CA ALA A 142 25.63 1.77 -10.50
C ALA A 142 24.25 1.65 -9.83
N ASP A 143 23.43 2.70 -9.89
CA ASP A 143 22.07 2.71 -9.35
C ASP A 143 21.17 1.71 -10.06
N GLY A 144 21.24 1.61 -11.39
CA GLY A 144 20.46 0.63 -12.15
C GLY A 144 20.87 -0.82 -11.89
N ARG A 145 22.16 -1.09 -11.65
CA ARG A 145 22.62 -2.41 -11.22
C ARG A 145 22.11 -2.78 -9.82
N ARG A 146 22.13 -1.83 -8.88
CA ARG A 146 21.55 -2.00 -7.53
C ARG A 146 20.05 -2.23 -7.59
N PHE A 147 19.34 -1.45 -8.40
CA PHE A 147 17.91 -1.61 -8.63
C PHE A 147 17.58 -3.02 -9.13
N ARG A 148 18.32 -3.53 -10.12
CA ARG A 148 18.10 -4.88 -10.65
C ARG A 148 18.33 -5.96 -9.60
N LYS A 149 19.42 -5.85 -8.81
CA LYS A 149 19.70 -6.77 -7.70
C LYS A 149 18.60 -6.75 -6.63
N ALA A 150 18.07 -5.57 -6.30
CA ALA A 150 16.98 -5.43 -5.34
C ALA A 150 15.66 -6.00 -5.89
N CYS A 151 15.37 -5.83 -7.19
CA CYS A 151 14.26 -6.51 -7.86
C CYS A 151 14.41 -8.03 -7.77
N ASP A 152 15.59 -8.58 -8.05
CA ASP A 152 15.82 -10.02 -7.98
C ASP A 152 15.57 -10.56 -6.56
N LEU A 153 15.96 -9.83 -5.51
CA LEU A 153 15.67 -10.19 -4.12
C LEU A 153 14.17 -10.22 -3.82
N VAL A 154 13.43 -9.21 -4.29
CA VAL A 154 11.97 -9.13 -4.13
C VAL A 154 11.28 -10.27 -4.86
N HIS A 155 11.63 -10.51 -6.13
CA HIS A 155 11.06 -11.59 -6.93
C HIS A 155 11.33 -12.96 -6.31
N ASN A 156 12.56 -13.21 -5.86
CA ASN A 156 12.91 -14.48 -5.20
C ASN A 156 12.12 -14.70 -3.92
N PHE A 157 11.84 -13.63 -3.17
CA PHE A 157 11.01 -13.70 -1.96
C PHE A 157 9.57 -14.07 -2.30
N THR A 158 8.94 -13.39 -3.28
CA THR A 158 7.58 -13.73 -3.70
C THR A 158 7.48 -15.12 -4.31
N ASP A 159 8.48 -15.54 -5.08
CA ASP A 159 8.53 -16.90 -5.65
C ASP A 159 8.59 -17.97 -4.55
N ALA A 160 9.35 -17.71 -3.48
CA ALA A 160 9.39 -18.60 -2.33
C ALA A 160 8.02 -18.71 -1.65
N VAL A 161 7.33 -17.60 -1.43
CA VAL A 161 5.96 -17.57 -0.85
C VAL A 161 4.97 -18.33 -1.74
N ILE A 162 4.98 -18.10 -3.06
CA ILE A 162 4.10 -18.80 -4.01
C ILE A 162 4.40 -20.31 -4.01
N LYS A 163 5.68 -20.69 -4.02
CA LYS A 163 6.10 -22.09 -4.03
C LYS A 163 5.69 -22.80 -2.74
N GLU A 164 5.87 -22.16 -1.59
CA GLU A 164 5.45 -22.68 -0.30
C GLU A 164 3.93 -22.91 -0.28
N ARG A 165 3.15 -21.91 -0.70
CA ARG A 165 1.69 -22.06 -0.76
C ARG A 165 1.27 -23.20 -1.67
N ARG A 166 1.85 -23.31 -2.86
CA ARG A 166 1.58 -24.44 -3.79
C ARG A 166 1.91 -25.79 -3.17
N SER A 167 3.02 -25.89 -2.43
CA SER A 167 3.38 -27.13 -1.73
C SER A 167 2.34 -27.51 -0.69
N THR A 168 1.89 -26.55 0.12
CA THR A 168 0.85 -26.77 1.14
C THR A 168 -0.47 -27.23 0.50
N LEU A 169 -0.86 -26.63 -0.63
CA LEU A 169 -2.07 -27.01 -1.36
C LEU A 169 -2.00 -28.42 -1.95
N ASN A 170 -0.83 -28.85 -2.41
CA ASN A 170 -0.63 -30.23 -2.88
C ASN A 170 -0.83 -31.24 -1.74
N THR A 171 -0.48 -30.89 -0.50
CA THR A 171 -0.70 -31.75 0.67
C THR A 171 -2.15 -31.70 1.16
N GLN A 172 -2.79 -30.53 1.14
CA GLN A 172 -4.17 -30.34 1.61
C GLN A 172 -5.23 -30.83 0.61
N GLY A 173 -4.87 -30.95 -0.67
CA GLY A 173 -5.74 -31.43 -1.74
C GLY A 173 -6.71 -30.37 -2.26
N VAL A 174 -7.15 -30.54 -3.52
CA VAL A 174 -8.06 -29.61 -4.21
C VAL A 174 -9.43 -29.49 -3.51
N GLU A 175 -9.84 -30.53 -2.76
CA GLU A 175 -11.08 -30.50 -1.99
C GLU A 175 -11.07 -29.47 -0.85
N PHE A 176 -9.90 -29.22 -0.23
CA PHE A 176 -9.75 -28.19 0.80
C PHE A 176 -10.02 -26.79 0.24
N LEU A 177 -9.47 -26.48 -0.94
CA LEU A 177 -9.74 -25.22 -1.62
C LEU A 177 -11.20 -25.09 -2.06
N LYS A 178 -11.80 -26.18 -2.58
CA LYS A 178 -13.24 -26.19 -2.92
C LYS A 178 -14.12 -25.97 -1.69
N ALA A 179 -13.73 -26.49 -0.52
CA ALA A 179 -14.41 -26.23 0.74
C ALA A 179 -14.30 -24.76 1.15
N LYS A 180 -13.07 -24.18 1.13
CA LYS A 180 -12.85 -22.75 1.36
C LYS A 180 -13.63 -21.86 0.39
N ALA A 181 -13.71 -22.24 -0.88
CA ALA A 181 -14.45 -21.53 -1.92
C ALA A 181 -15.96 -21.53 -1.62
N LYS A 182 -16.51 -22.68 -1.19
CA LYS A 182 -17.91 -22.80 -0.77
C LYS A 182 -18.23 -21.91 0.44
N THR A 183 -17.29 -21.76 1.36
CA THR A 183 -17.44 -20.87 2.54
C THR A 183 -17.05 -19.41 2.27
N LYS A 184 -16.62 -19.07 1.03
CA LYS A 184 -16.12 -17.74 0.64
C LYS A 184 -14.97 -17.24 1.53
N THR A 185 -14.09 -18.13 1.94
CA THR A 185 -12.91 -17.87 2.80
C THR A 185 -11.61 -18.13 2.05
N LEU A 186 -11.59 -17.86 0.74
CA LEU A 186 -10.37 -17.92 -0.05
C LEU A 186 -9.52 -16.69 0.23
N ASP A 187 -8.23 -16.92 0.46
CA ASP A 187 -7.25 -15.86 0.61
C ASP A 187 -6.83 -15.40 -0.80
N PHE A 188 -6.23 -14.21 -0.92
CA PHE A 188 -5.87 -13.64 -2.24
C PHE A 188 -4.99 -14.57 -3.07
N ILE A 189 -3.97 -15.18 -2.47
CA ILE A 189 -3.10 -16.09 -3.19
C ILE A 189 -3.85 -17.32 -3.70
N ASP A 190 -4.85 -17.80 -2.96
CA ASP A 190 -5.68 -18.92 -3.39
C ASP A 190 -6.53 -18.50 -4.60
N VAL A 191 -7.06 -17.28 -4.59
CA VAL A 191 -7.78 -16.72 -5.74
C VAL A 191 -6.87 -16.63 -6.97
N LEU A 192 -5.63 -16.12 -6.83
CA LEU A 192 -4.68 -16.06 -7.94
C LEU A 192 -4.33 -17.45 -8.49
N LEU A 193 -4.14 -18.43 -7.61
CA LEU A 193 -3.76 -19.79 -8.00
C LEU A 193 -4.92 -20.56 -8.63
N MET A 194 -6.17 -20.21 -8.31
CA MET A 194 -7.39 -20.82 -8.87
C MET A 194 -8.01 -20.01 -10.01
N ALA A 195 -7.48 -18.82 -10.33
CA ALA A 195 -8.03 -17.96 -11.36
C ALA A 195 -7.85 -18.61 -12.74
N GLU A 196 -8.97 -18.95 -13.38
CA GLU A 196 -9.06 -19.49 -14.73
C GLU A 196 -9.92 -18.56 -15.60
N ASP A 197 -9.62 -18.50 -16.90
CA ASP A 197 -10.46 -17.78 -17.87
C ASP A 197 -11.67 -18.63 -18.34
N GLU A 198 -12.47 -18.07 -19.25
CA GLU A 198 -13.65 -18.74 -19.83
C GLU A 198 -13.32 -20.05 -20.56
N HIS A 199 -12.03 -20.30 -20.86
CA HIS A 199 -11.53 -21.50 -21.51
C HIS A 199 -10.82 -22.46 -20.52
N GLY A 200 -10.89 -22.18 -19.21
CA GLY A 200 -10.23 -22.97 -18.17
C GLY A 200 -8.71 -22.78 -18.09
N LYS A 201 -8.16 -21.72 -18.72
CA LYS A 201 -6.73 -21.43 -18.69
C LYS A 201 -6.39 -20.55 -17.49
N GLY A 202 -5.51 -21.07 -16.63
CA GLY A 202 -4.99 -20.34 -15.47
C GLY A 202 -4.06 -19.17 -15.80
N LEU A 203 -3.75 -18.35 -14.79
CA LEU A 203 -2.72 -17.31 -14.87
C LEU A 203 -1.31 -17.91 -15.08
N SER A 204 -0.44 -17.19 -15.80
CA SER A 204 0.96 -17.57 -15.91
C SER A 204 1.71 -17.40 -14.59
N ASN A 205 2.84 -18.07 -14.41
CA ASN A 205 3.67 -17.87 -13.21
C ASN A 205 4.16 -16.42 -13.11
N GLU A 206 4.47 -15.80 -14.25
CA GLU A 206 4.87 -14.41 -14.33
C GLU A 206 3.75 -13.46 -13.90
N ASP A 207 2.52 -13.71 -14.32
CA ASP A 207 1.36 -12.90 -13.91
C ASP A 207 1.07 -13.07 -12.42
N ILE A 208 1.06 -14.31 -11.92
CA ILE A 208 0.84 -14.60 -10.49
C ILE A 208 1.89 -13.89 -9.64
N ARG A 209 3.16 -13.95 -10.05
CA ARG A 209 4.27 -13.28 -9.36
C ARG A 209 4.11 -11.76 -9.42
N ALA A 210 3.77 -11.18 -10.56
CA ALA A 210 3.58 -9.73 -10.69
C ALA A 210 2.44 -9.20 -9.81
N GLU A 211 1.32 -9.94 -9.73
CA GLU A 211 0.21 -9.59 -8.82
C GLU A 211 0.62 -9.79 -7.35
N ALA A 212 1.34 -10.87 -7.03
CA ALA A 212 1.88 -11.10 -5.69
C ALA A 212 2.86 -9.99 -5.26
N ASP A 213 3.79 -9.59 -6.12
CA ASP A 213 4.71 -8.47 -5.90
C ASP A 213 3.95 -7.17 -5.60
N THR A 214 2.92 -6.89 -6.40
CA THR A 214 2.09 -5.69 -6.28
C THR A 214 1.35 -5.65 -4.94
N PHE A 215 0.70 -6.75 -4.54
CA PHE A 215 -0.03 -6.82 -3.28
C PHE A 215 0.89 -6.89 -2.07
N MET A 216 2.05 -7.58 -2.18
CA MET A 216 3.04 -7.63 -1.10
C MET A 216 3.55 -6.22 -0.79
N PHE A 217 3.97 -5.46 -1.80
CA PHE A 217 4.40 -4.06 -1.63
C PHE A 217 3.24 -3.16 -1.15
N GLY A 218 2.12 -3.17 -1.86
CA GLY A 218 0.99 -2.27 -1.59
C GLY A 218 0.34 -2.51 -0.23
N GLY A 219 0.35 -3.75 0.26
CA GLY A 219 -0.34 -4.17 1.48
C GLY A 219 0.39 -3.87 2.78
N HIS A 220 1.73 -3.96 2.83
CA HIS A 220 2.48 -3.76 4.08
C HIS A 220 3.11 -2.36 4.19
N ASP A 221 3.68 -1.84 3.10
CA ASP A 221 4.52 -0.64 3.18
C ASP A 221 3.64 0.60 3.43
N THR A 222 2.46 0.63 2.81
CA THR A 222 1.50 1.73 2.98
C THR A 222 0.89 1.77 4.38
N THR A 223 0.53 0.62 4.97
CA THR A 223 -0.03 0.53 6.33
C THR A 223 1.04 0.82 7.38
N THR A 224 2.30 0.46 7.10
CA THR A 224 3.45 0.85 7.93
C THR A 224 3.57 2.36 8.06
N SER A 225 3.54 3.08 6.93
CA SER A 225 3.56 4.55 6.95
C SER A 225 2.36 5.09 7.74
N ALA A 226 1.16 4.58 7.47
CA ALA A 226 -0.05 5.04 8.16
C ALA A 226 0.08 4.91 9.68
N LEU A 227 0.36 3.70 10.19
CA LEU A 227 0.48 3.43 11.62
C LEU A 227 1.59 4.25 12.27
N SER A 228 2.76 4.34 11.63
CA SER A 228 3.89 5.14 12.16
C SER A 228 3.50 6.60 12.38
N TRP A 229 2.84 7.23 11.40
CA TRP A 229 2.41 8.62 11.51
C TRP A 229 1.19 8.82 12.41
N ILE A 230 0.31 7.82 12.54
CA ILE A 230 -0.80 7.85 13.51
C ILE A 230 -0.24 7.85 14.94
N LEU A 231 0.69 6.95 15.24
CA LEU A 231 1.34 6.89 16.54
C LEU A 231 2.11 8.18 16.85
N TYR A 232 2.79 8.76 15.86
CA TYR A 232 3.42 10.08 16.00
C TYR A 232 2.43 11.16 16.42
N ASN A 233 1.29 11.28 15.73
CA ASN A 233 0.29 12.29 16.03
C ASN A 233 -0.32 12.08 17.42
N LEU A 234 -0.64 10.84 17.80
CA LEU A 234 -1.16 10.55 19.13
C LEU A 234 -0.12 10.75 20.24
N ALA A 235 1.16 10.52 19.97
CA ALA A 235 2.23 10.84 20.91
C ALA A 235 2.31 12.35 21.18
N ARG A 236 2.05 13.17 20.16
CA ARG A 236 2.00 14.64 20.25
C ARG A 236 0.72 15.18 20.91
N HIS A 237 -0.33 14.37 21.03
CA HIS A 237 -1.65 14.76 21.55
C HIS A 237 -2.12 13.74 22.59
N PRO A 238 -1.53 13.75 23.80
CA PRO A 238 -1.82 12.77 24.84
C PRO A 238 -3.30 12.72 25.24
N GLU A 239 -4.02 13.82 25.14
CA GLU A 239 -5.46 13.91 25.39
C GLU A 239 -6.29 13.07 24.40
N TYR A 240 -5.89 13.05 23.13
CA TYR A 240 -6.54 12.21 22.12
C TYR A 240 -6.09 10.76 22.25
N GLN A 241 -4.84 10.52 22.63
CA GLN A 241 -4.34 9.18 22.93
C GLN A 241 -5.11 8.53 24.08
N GLU A 242 -5.34 9.27 25.17
CA GLU A 242 -6.09 8.79 26.33
C GLU A 242 -7.55 8.52 25.99
N ARG A 243 -8.20 9.41 25.23
CA ARG A 243 -9.57 9.20 24.81
C ARG A 243 -9.72 7.99 23.87
N CYS A 244 -8.75 7.75 22.97
CA CYS A 244 -8.73 6.52 22.18
C CYS A 244 -8.56 5.28 23.06
N ARG A 245 -7.71 5.34 24.10
CA ARG A 245 -7.54 4.24 25.05
C ARG A 245 -8.83 3.94 25.81
N GLN A 246 -9.50 4.97 26.33
CA GLN A 246 -10.78 4.84 27.03
C GLN A 246 -11.84 4.21 26.14
N GLU A 247 -11.95 4.65 24.87
CA GLU A 247 -12.89 4.05 23.91
C GLU A 247 -12.65 2.54 23.72
N VAL A 248 -11.38 2.11 23.63
CA VAL A 248 -11.03 0.69 23.50
C VAL A 248 -11.27 -0.07 24.81
N GLN A 249 -10.98 0.53 25.96
CA GLN A 249 -11.27 -0.08 27.27
C GLN A 249 -12.77 -0.26 27.50
N GLU A 250 -13.59 0.70 27.09
CA GLU A 250 -15.05 0.62 27.17
C GLU A 250 -15.62 -0.46 26.26
N LEU A 251 -15.09 -0.60 25.04
CA LEU A 251 -15.46 -1.66 24.10
C LEU A 251 -15.24 -3.07 24.66
N LEU A 252 -14.16 -3.23 25.44
CA LEU A 252 -13.75 -4.51 26.04
C LEU A 252 -14.25 -4.67 27.48
N ARG A 253 -14.94 -3.67 28.03
CA ARG A 253 -15.51 -3.71 29.39
C ARG A 253 -16.46 -4.89 29.46
N ASP A 254 -16.19 -5.81 30.37
CA ASP A 254 -16.95 -7.06 30.60
C ASP A 254 -16.61 -8.24 29.68
N ARG A 255 -15.47 -8.20 28.96
CA ARG A 255 -14.95 -9.36 28.21
C ARG A 255 -13.82 -10.06 28.94
N ASP A 256 -13.80 -11.39 28.87
CA ASP A 256 -12.69 -12.21 29.38
C ASP A 256 -11.46 -12.19 28.43
N SER A 257 -11.66 -11.79 27.17
CA SER A 257 -10.62 -11.71 26.14
C SER A 257 -10.33 -10.27 25.74
N GLU A 258 -9.05 -9.96 25.52
CA GLU A 258 -8.58 -8.71 24.90
C GLU A 258 -8.64 -8.75 23.36
N GLU A 259 -9.23 -9.79 22.77
CA GLU A 259 -9.36 -9.91 21.32
C GLU A 259 -10.41 -8.93 20.77
N ILE A 260 -10.03 -8.26 19.67
CA ILE A 260 -10.92 -7.35 18.94
C ILE A 260 -11.56 -8.14 17.80
N GLU A 261 -12.89 -8.24 17.83
CA GLU A 261 -13.67 -8.91 16.80
C GLU A 261 -13.99 -7.98 15.61
N TRP A 262 -14.48 -8.56 14.51
CA TRP A 262 -14.78 -7.78 13.30
C TRP A 262 -15.85 -6.70 13.54
N ASP A 263 -16.91 -7.04 14.25
CA ASP A 263 -18.04 -6.13 14.50
C ASP A 263 -17.66 -5.01 15.48
N ASP A 264 -16.62 -5.20 16.28
CA ASP A 264 -16.07 -4.17 17.17
C ASP A 264 -15.43 -3.01 16.42
N LEU A 265 -14.91 -3.26 15.21
CA LEU A 265 -14.25 -2.23 14.41
C LEU A 265 -15.19 -1.06 14.07
N ALA A 266 -16.50 -1.31 14.03
CA ALA A 266 -17.52 -0.27 13.85
C ALA A 266 -17.73 0.58 15.11
N GLN A 267 -17.39 0.06 16.29
CA GLN A 267 -17.60 0.66 17.61
C GLN A 267 -16.39 1.46 18.12
N LEU A 268 -15.47 1.84 17.21
CA LEU A 268 -14.29 2.66 17.52
C LEU A 268 -14.33 4.02 16.77
N PRO A 269 -15.37 4.85 16.95
CA PRO A 269 -15.57 6.08 16.17
C PRO A 269 -14.47 7.13 16.40
N PHE A 270 -14.03 7.36 17.64
CA PHE A 270 -13.01 8.37 17.95
C PHE A 270 -11.62 7.93 17.51
N LEU A 271 -11.27 6.65 17.68
CA LEU A 271 -10.07 6.06 17.07
C LEU A 271 -10.10 6.26 15.55
N THR A 272 -11.24 6.03 14.91
CA THR A 272 -11.41 6.24 13.46
C THR A 272 -11.21 7.70 13.05
N MET A 273 -11.68 8.65 13.85
CA MET A 273 -11.44 10.08 13.63
C MET A 273 -9.94 10.43 13.68
N CYS A 274 -9.23 9.92 14.69
CA CYS A 274 -7.79 10.13 14.84
C CYS A 274 -6.98 9.50 13.70
N ILE A 275 -7.38 8.31 13.24
CA ILE A 275 -6.79 7.66 12.06
C ILE A 275 -6.99 8.54 10.82
N LYS A 276 -8.21 9.00 10.56
CA LYS A 276 -8.52 9.83 9.38
C LYS A 276 -7.76 11.15 9.38
N GLU A 277 -7.67 11.83 10.52
CA GLU A 277 -6.91 13.08 10.62
C GLU A 277 -5.41 12.87 10.45
N SER A 278 -4.88 11.74 10.92
CA SER A 278 -3.49 11.39 10.67
C SER A 278 -3.22 11.11 9.19
N LEU A 279 -4.13 10.39 8.51
CA LEU A 279 -4.04 10.14 7.07
C LEU A 279 -4.21 11.41 6.23
N ARG A 280 -4.87 12.46 6.77
CA ARG A 280 -4.96 13.77 6.13
C ARG A 280 -3.63 14.51 6.19
N LEU A 281 -3.03 14.59 7.38
CA LEU A 281 -1.78 15.32 7.59
C LEU A 281 -0.55 14.56 7.04
N HIS A 282 -0.60 13.24 7.08
CA HIS A 282 0.49 12.35 6.68
C HIS A 282 -0.04 11.22 5.78
N PRO A 283 -0.53 11.53 4.57
CA PRO A 283 -1.06 10.51 3.67
C PRO A 283 0.07 9.57 3.25
N PRO A 284 -0.11 8.23 3.38
CA PRO A 284 0.92 7.26 3.01
C PRO A 284 1.39 7.42 1.56
N VAL A 285 0.48 7.74 0.64
CA VAL A 285 0.80 8.06 -0.75
C VAL A 285 0.57 9.55 -0.98
N LEU A 286 1.63 10.29 -1.35
CA LEU A 286 1.59 11.75 -1.47
C LEU A 286 1.07 12.23 -2.82
N LEU A 287 1.33 11.47 -3.88
CA LEU A 287 1.00 11.83 -5.25
C LEU A 287 0.61 10.60 -6.06
N ILE A 288 -0.32 10.78 -6.98
CA ILE A 288 -0.68 9.78 -8.00
C ILE A 288 -0.72 10.45 -9.37
N SER A 289 -0.48 9.69 -10.44
CA SER A 289 -0.50 10.23 -11.81
C SER A 289 -1.50 9.49 -12.70
N ARG A 290 -2.00 10.18 -13.73
CA ARG A 290 -2.89 9.64 -14.77
C ARG A 290 -2.50 10.22 -16.12
N CYS A 291 -2.56 9.43 -17.18
CA CYS A 291 -2.53 9.94 -18.55
C CYS A 291 -3.98 10.15 -19.03
N CYS A 292 -4.30 11.37 -19.46
CA CYS A 292 -5.62 11.69 -19.98
C CYS A 292 -5.83 11.00 -21.34
N THR A 293 -6.81 10.09 -21.42
CA THR A 293 -7.15 9.39 -22.66
C THR A 293 -8.09 10.19 -23.58
N GLN A 294 -8.66 11.27 -23.05
CA GLN A 294 -9.54 12.23 -23.71
C GLN A 294 -9.36 13.62 -23.08
N ASP A 295 -9.87 14.66 -23.75
CA ASP A 295 -9.89 16.01 -23.19
C ASP A 295 -10.78 16.07 -21.94
N VAL A 296 -10.30 16.76 -20.89
CA VAL A 296 -11.02 16.90 -19.61
C VAL A 296 -11.37 18.36 -19.40
N LEU A 297 -12.66 18.69 -19.41
CA LEU A 297 -13.15 20.02 -19.06
C LEU A 297 -13.14 20.23 -17.55
N LEU A 298 -12.55 21.33 -17.10
CA LEU A 298 -12.50 21.75 -15.71
C LEU A 298 -13.69 22.68 -15.38
N PRO A 299 -14.11 22.76 -14.10
CA PRO A 299 -15.24 23.59 -13.69
C PRO A 299 -15.08 25.09 -13.99
N ASP A 300 -13.85 25.57 -14.16
CA ASP A 300 -13.54 26.98 -14.48
C ASP A 300 -13.46 27.25 -16.00
N GLY A 301 -13.90 26.30 -16.83
CA GLY A 301 -13.94 26.42 -18.28
C GLY A 301 -12.62 26.08 -18.99
N ARG A 302 -11.54 25.78 -18.24
CA ARG A 302 -10.29 25.29 -18.85
C ARG A 302 -10.43 23.84 -19.32
N ALA A 303 -9.59 23.43 -20.26
CA ALA A 303 -9.51 22.05 -20.72
C ALA A 303 -8.10 21.49 -20.51
N ILE A 304 -8.01 20.25 -20.05
CA ILE A 304 -6.77 19.47 -20.06
C ILE A 304 -6.80 18.59 -21.31
N PRO A 305 -5.90 18.81 -22.29
CA PRO A 305 -5.89 18.01 -23.52
C PRO A 305 -5.56 16.54 -23.28
N LYS A 306 -6.10 15.66 -24.14
CA LYS A 306 -5.72 14.27 -24.28
C LYS A 306 -4.19 14.11 -24.43
N GLY A 307 -3.65 13.06 -23.82
CA GLY A 307 -2.23 12.72 -23.83
C GLY A 307 -1.43 13.37 -22.70
N ASN A 308 -1.97 14.36 -21.99
CA ASN A 308 -1.29 14.98 -20.86
C ASN A 308 -1.24 14.06 -19.64
N ILE A 309 -0.13 14.11 -18.92
CA ILE A 309 0.03 13.47 -17.62
C ILE A 309 -0.47 14.43 -16.53
N CYS A 310 -1.58 14.08 -15.89
CA CYS A 310 -2.07 14.75 -14.70
C CYS A 310 -1.43 14.15 -13.45
N VAL A 311 -0.84 14.99 -12.62
CA VAL A 311 -0.34 14.61 -11.29
C VAL A 311 -1.27 15.19 -10.24
N ILE A 312 -1.86 14.31 -9.43
CA ILE A 312 -2.76 14.67 -8.33
C ILE A 312 -1.93 14.62 -7.05
N SER A 313 -1.72 15.78 -6.44
CA SER A 313 -1.08 15.90 -5.13
C SER A 313 -2.10 15.62 -4.03
N ILE A 314 -2.12 14.38 -3.51
CA ILE A 314 -2.97 14.01 -2.37
C ILE A 314 -2.59 14.87 -1.16
N PHE A 315 -1.29 15.04 -0.91
CA PHE A 315 -0.79 15.93 0.14
C PHE A 315 -1.34 17.35 -0.01
N GLY A 316 -1.28 17.92 -1.22
CA GLY A 316 -1.81 19.26 -1.49
C GLY A 316 -3.33 19.37 -1.33
N VAL A 317 -4.09 18.35 -1.75
CA VAL A 317 -5.54 18.30 -1.55
C VAL A 317 -5.88 18.28 -0.05
N HIS A 318 -5.14 17.53 0.75
CA HIS A 318 -5.37 17.38 2.18
C HIS A 318 -4.93 18.58 3.04
N HIS A 319 -4.05 19.44 2.51
CA HIS A 319 -3.55 20.65 3.18
C HIS A 319 -4.07 21.94 2.53
N ASN A 320 -5.03 21.85 1.60
CA ASN A 320 -5.57 23.03 0.91
C ASN A 320 -6.32 23.94 1.91
N PRO A 321 -5.82 25.16 2.19
CA PRO A 321 -6.43 26.05 3.20
C PRO A 321 -7.83 26.53 2.81
N SER A 322 -8.18 26.52 1.52
CA SER A 322 -9.52 26.85 1.04
C SER A 322 -10.56 25.76 1.34
N VAL A 323 -10.11 24.56 1.72
CA VAL A 323 -10.97 23.39 2.03
C VAL A 323 -10.83 22.98 3.49
N TRP A 324 -9.62 23.12 4.06
CA TRP A 324 -9.26 22.73 5.41
C TRP A 324 -8.85 23.96 6.21
N PRO A 325 -9.74 24.53 7.04
CA PRO A 325 -9.37 25.61 7.95
C PRO A 325 -8.26 25.15 8.90
N ASP A 326 -7.24 25.98 9.12
CA ASP A 326 -6.05 25.62 9.90
C ASP A 326 -5.45 24.27 9.46
N PRO A 327 -5.00 24.13 8.20
CA PRO A 327 -4.72 22.84 7.58
C PRO A 327 -3.60 22.05 8.26
N GLU A 328 -2.69 22.71 8.97
CA GLU A 328 -1.58 22.06 9.68
C GLU A 328 -1.96 21.60 11.11
N VAL A 329 -3.12 22.01 11.63
CA VAL A 329 -3.57 21.63 12.98
C VAL A 329 -4.19 20.24 12.97
N TYR A 330 -3.69 19.36 13.84
CA TYR A 330 -4.24 18.03 14.10
C TYR A 330 -5.56 18.15 14.87
N ASN A 331 -6.67 17.94 14.18
CA ASN A 331 -8.02 17.99 14.78
C ASN A 331 -8.88 16.79 14.31
N PRO A 332 -8.98 15.72 15.12
CA PRO A 332 -9.81 14.55 14.81
C PRO A 332 -11.30 14.88 14.55
N PHE A 333 -11.84 15.91 15.21
CA PHE A 333 -13.26 16.30 15.10
C PHE A 333 -13.65 16.81 13.70
N ARG A 334 -12.68 17.05 12.80
CA ARG A 334 -12.96 17.27 11.38
C ARG A 334 -13.69 16.09 10.73
N PHE A 335 -13.62 14.91 11.33
CA PHE A 335 -14.23 13.67 10.84
C PHE A 335 -15.36 13.16 11.76
N ASP A 336 -15.87 14.03 12.64
CA ASP A 336 -16.98 13.72 13.51
C ASP A 336 -18.25 13.39 12.68
N PRO A 337 -18.85 12.20 12.85
CA PRO A 337 -20.08 11.83 12.15
C PRO A 337 -21.28 12.66 12.60
N GLU A 338 -21.29 13.19 13.84
CA GLU A 338 -22.39 14.00 14.36
C GLU A 338 -22.36 15.43 13.82
N ASN A 339 -21.17 15.91 13.44
CA ASN A 339 -20.98 17.23 12.83
C ASN A 339 -20.33 17.12 11.45
N PRO A 340 -21.04 16.56 10.46
CA PRO A 340 -20.50 16.32 9.13
C PRO A 340 -20.19 17.65 8.45
N GLN A 341 -18.91 17.84 8.13
CA GLN A 341 -18.44 19.04 7.48
C GLN A 341 -18.89 19.07 6.01
N LYS A 342 -19.41 20.21 5.56
CA LYS A 342 -19.84 20.41 4.16
C LYS A 342 -18.62 20.55 3.23
N ARG A 343 -18.00 19.42 2.90
CA ARG A 343 -16.86 19.33 1.98
C ARG A 343 -17.14 18.38 0.82
N SER A 344 -16.42 18.57 -0.28
CA SER A 344 -16.46 17.62 -1.39
C SER A 344 -16.06 16.22 -0.91
N PRO A 345 -16.69 15.14 -1.40
CA PRO A 345 -16.23 13.77 -1.17
C PRO A 345 -14.77 13.54 -1.62
N LEU A 346 -14.28 14.36 -2.55
CA LEU A 346 -12.91 14.30 -3.07
C LEU A 346 -11.92 15.17 -2.28
N ALA A 347 -12.35 15.84 -1.20
CA ALA A 347 -11.47 16.61 -0.33
C ALA A 347 -10.56 15.72 0.54
N PHE A 348 -10.95 14.46 0.78
CA PHE A 348 -10.21 13.50 1.60
C PHE A 348 -10.08 12.17 0.86
N ILE A 349 -8.97 12.00 0.14
CA ILE A 349 -8.68 10.84 -0.72
C ILE A 349 -7.40 10.06 -0.35
N PRO A 350 -7.17 9.67 0.92
CA PRO A 350 -5.95 8.91 1.30
C PRO A 350 -5.86 7.54 0.59
N PHE A 351 -7.00 6.99 0.16
CA PHE A 351 -7.12 5.74 -0.57
C PHE A 351 -7.48 5.95 -2.05
N SER A 352 -7.19 7.14 -2.60
CA SER A 352 -7.65 7.56 -3.94
C SER A 352 -9.19 7.52 -4.03
N ALA A 353 -9.76 7.67 -5.23
CA ALA A 353 -11.19 7.60 -5.50
C ALA A 353 -11.48 7.06 -6.91
N GLY A 354 -12.74 6.71 -7.16
CA GLY A 354 -13.20 6.20 -8.46
C GLY A 354 -12.80 4.75 -8.72
N THR A 355 -12.77 4.35 -10.00
CA THR A 355 -12.54 2.95 -10.43
C THR A 355 -11.11 2.43 -10.24
N ARG A 356 -10.22 3.27 -9.73
CA ARG A 356 -8.82 2.98 -9.38
C ARG A 356 -8.52 3.48 -7.97
N ASN A 357 -9.50 3.34 -7.07
CA ASN A 357 -9.30 3.49 -5.63
C ASN A 357 -8.50 2.29 -5.07
N CYS A 358 -8.05 2.42 -3.83
CA CYS A 358 -7.33 1.34 -3.16
C CYS A 358 -8.26 0.15 -2.91
N ILE A 359 -7.92 -0.99 -3.51
CA ILE A 359 -8.64 -2.25 -3.31
C ILE A 359 -8.51 -2.77 -1.88
N GLY A 360 -7.38 -2.47 -1.22
CA GLY A 360 -7.07 -2.87 0.15
C GLY A 360 -7.58 -1.90 1.22
N GLN A 361 -8.38 -0.89 0.89
CA GLN A 361 -8.80 0.15 1.85
C GLN A 361 -9.45 -0.45 3.12
N THR A 362 -10.38 -1.40 2.95
CA THR A 362 -11.06 -2.03 4.09
C THR A 362 -10.08 -2.85 4.93
N PHE A 363 -9.21 -3.63 4.28
CA PHE A 363 -8.16 -4.40 4.94
C PHE A 363 -7.24 -3.49 5.76
N ALA A 364 -6.70 -2.44 5.14
CA ALA A 364 -5.82 -1.47 5.77
C ALA A 364 -6.48 -0.79 6.97
N MET A 365 -7.74 -0.33 6.84
CA MET A 365 -8.44 0.31 7.96
C MET A 365 -8.69 -0.65 9.12
N SER A 366 -9.01 -1.92 8.85
CA SER A 366 -9.16 -2.94 9.90
C SER A 366 -7.83 -3.25 10.58
N GLU A 367 -6.77 -3.49 9.81
CA GLU A 367 -5.40 -3.71 10.32
C GLU A 367 -4.95 -2.54 11.21
N ILE A 368 -5.08 -1.31 10.72
CA ILE A 368 -4.69 -0.09 11.44
C ILE A 368 -5.47 0.02 12.77
N LYS A 369 -6.78 -0.20 12.75
CA LYS A 369 -7.62 -0.11 13.95
C LYS A 369 -7.21 -1.11 15.01
N VAL A 370 -7.07 -2.39 14.64
CA VAL A 370 -6.69 -3.45 15.57
C VAL A 370 -5.30 -3.19 16.14
N ALA A 371 -4.31 -2.95 15.27
CA ALA A 371 -2.94 -2.71 15.70
C ALA A 371 -2.84 -1.50 16.62
N LEU A 372 -3.54 -0.41 16.29
CA LEU A 372 -3.54 0.80 17.10
C LEU A 372 -4.24 0.60 18.45
N ALA A 373 -5.44 0.01 18.45
CA ALA A 373 -6.20 -0.24 19.68
C ALA A 373 -5.41 -1.08 20.67
N LEU A 374 -4.85 -2.21 20.23
CA LEU A 374 -4.03 -3.09 21.08
C LEU A 374 -2.73 -2.42 21.54
N THR A 375 -2.14 -1.56 20.70
CA THR A 375 -0.96 -0.77 21.09
C THR A 375 -1.29 0.19 22.23
N LEU A 376 -2.40 0.93 22.11
CA LEU A 376 -2.79 1.95 23.09
C LEU A 376 -3.25 1.36 24.43
N LEU A 377 -3.78 0.13 24.44
CA LEU A 377 -4.11 -0.59 25.68
C LEU A 377 -2.87 -0.94 26.49
N ARG A 378 -1.76 -1.27 25.82
CA ARG A 378 -0.54 -1.80 26.47
C ARG A 378 0.52 -0.75 26.70
N PHE A 379 0.50 0.33 25.93
CA PHE A 379 1.55 1.33 25.94
C PHE A 379 0.99 2.74 25.95
N ARG A 380 1.72 3.62 26.62
CA ARG A 380 1.71 5.05 26.36
C ARG A 380 2.82 5.37 25.38
N ILE A 381 2.47 6.05 24.30
CA ILE A 381 3.42 6.47 23.26
C ILE A 381 3.76 7.95 23.49
N LEU A 382 5.04 8.26 23.51
CA LEU A 382 5.59 9.57 23.82
C LEU A 382 6.43 10.06 22.65
N PRO A 383 6.47 11.39 22.40
CA PRO A 383 7.29 11.94 21.33
C PRO A 383 8.77 11.74 21.66
N ASP A 384 9.59 11.56 20.64
CA ASP A 384 11.05 11.67 20.76
C ASP A 384 11.46 13.15 20.85
N ASP A 385 12.69 13.41 21.27
CA ASP A 385 13.17 14.78 21.51
C ASP A 385 13.35 15.57 20.18
N LYS A 386 13.49 14.86 19.05
CA LYS A 386 13.67 15.45 17.73
C LYS A 386 12.41 15.27 16.88
N GLU A 387 11.93 16.37 16.31
CA GLU A 387 10.81 16.33 15.37
C GLU A 387 11.20 15.61 14.06
N PRO A 388 10.40 14.62 13.62
CA PRO A 388 10.71 13.86 12.40
C PRO A 388 10.51 14.72 11.15
N ARG A 389 11.43 14.58 10.19
CA ARG A 389 11.30 15.22 8.88
C ARG A 389 10.69 14.24 7.87
N ARG A 390 9.61 14.65 7.21
CA ARG A 390 8.95 13.87 6.15
C ARG A 390 9.91 13.59 4.98
N LYS A 391 9.97 12.34 4.52
CA LYS A 391 10.82 11.86 3.42
C LYS A 391 9.96 11.09 2.40
N PRO A 392 9.68 11.68 1.22
CA PRO A 392 8.96 10.98 0.15
C PRO A 392 9.81 9.88 -0.50
N GLU A 393 9.43 8.62 -0.32
CA GLU A 393 10.08 7.42 -0.90
C GLU A 393 9.03 6.45 -1.42
N LEU A 394 8.29 6.85 -2.46
CA LEU A 394 7.02 6.24 -2.94
C LEU A 394 5.87 6.32 -1.92
N ILE A 395 6.14 5.90 -0.70
CA ILE A 395 5.34 6.19 0.48
C ILE A 395 5.95 7.32 1.32
N LEU A 396 5.21 7.84 2.27
CA LEU A 396 5.67 8.87 3.19
C LEU A 396 6.47 8.27 4.37
N ARG A 397 7.79 8.42 4.35
CA ARG A 397 8.70 7.99 5.43
C ARG A 397 9.20 9.17 6.25
N ALA A 398 10.08 8.90 7.23
CA ALA A 398 10.81 9.91 7.98
C ALA A 398 12.33 9.84 7.73
N GLU A 399 13.00 10.99 7.64
CA GLU A 399 14.47 11.06 7.50
C GLU A 399 15.14 10.51 8.76
N GLY A 400 15.88 9.40 8.60
CA GLY A 400 16.60 8.77 9.71
C GLY A 400 15.73 7.93 10.65
N GLY A 401 14.51 7.56 10.23
CA GLY A 401 13.56 6.80 11.04
C GLY A 401 12.52 7.70 11.71
N LEU A 402 11.42 7.10 12.18
CA LEU A 402 10.40 7.78 12.99
C LEU A 402 10.53 7.28 14.42
N TRP A 403 11.36 7.98 15.19
CA TRP A 403 11.65 7.61 16.56
C TRP A 403 10.54 8.08 17.49
N LEU A 404 10.06 7.18 18.34
CA LEU A 404 9.13 7.48 19.44
C LEU A 404 9.62 6.77 20.72
N ARG A 405 9.13 7.25 21.86
CA ARG A 405 9.32 6.59 23.15
C ARG A 405 8.07 5.78 23.50
N VAL A 406 8.27 4.60 24.07
CA VAL A 406 7.21 3.64 24.43
C VAL A 406 7.33 3.35 25.92
N GLU A 407 6.25 3.61 26.65
CA GLU A 407 6.12 3.35 28.08
C GLU A 407 5.06 2.25 28.29
N PRO A 408 5.42 1.07 28.82
CA PRO A 408 4.44 0.04 29.16
C PRO A 408 3.49 0.54 30.24
N LEU A 409 2.20 0.28 30.04
CA LEU A 409 1.19 0.51 31.06
C LEU A 409 1.20 -0.70 32.01
N SER A 410 1.34 -0.44 33.31
CA SER A 410 1.22 -1.47 34.32
C SER A 410 -0.18 -2.09 34.27
N ALA A 411 -0.25 -3.42 34.16
CA ALA A 411 -1.50 -4.16 34.29
C ALA A 411 -2.05 -3.92 35.71
N GLY A 412 -3.02 -3.02 35.83
CA GLY A 412 -3.71 -2.73 37.09
C GLY A 412 -3.33 -1.38 37.73
N ALA A 413 -4.07 -0.35 37.38
CA ALA A 413 -4.62 0.58 38.36
C ALA A 413 -6.12 0.69 38.03
N GLN A 414 -6.87 -0.24 38.67
CA GLN A 414 -8.32 -0.41 38.79
C GLN A 414 -9.25 0.35 37.85
#